data_AF-A0A812TMU9-F1
#
_entry.id   AF-A0A812TMU9-F1
#
_cell.length_a   1.000
_cell.length_b   1.000
_cell.length_c   1.000
_cell.angle_alpha   90.00
_cell.angle_beta   90.00
_cell.angle_gamma   90.00
#
_symmetry.space_group_name_H-M   'P 1'
#
loop_
_entity.id
_entity.type
_entity.pdbx_description
1 polymer ?
#
loop_
_entity_poly.entity_id
_entity_poly.type
_entity_poly.pdbx_seq_one_letter_code
_entity_poly.pdbx_strand_id
1 'polypeptide(L)'
;MLRIRMVSGTDIVALSEDELADLFTEQDQVVRGLKRHLQSLLGLPRFRQRLLHEGSILRDDAGLYVPLCLQLVLLNFCIPEAPLLAEFTRAVEADNVPAVELFLQLPVDPNLLVDRSRPGLSVAAGSGSLRTAKLFLEAFAEVDRTDTNGATPLEAACRGGHVDVARLLVESGADKDAAQIGGATPMHSACRNNRIEIVRFLVEVGANTGKAEALLDLCVLILEPDIVRIARMILQACHPCAGYAQNLVHFLISAPLLHAH
;
A
#
# COMPACT_ATOMS: atom_id res chain seq x y z
N MET A 1 -25.13 -25.12 -11.19
CA MET A 1 -24.14 -24.47 -12.08
C MET A 1 -24.37 -22.96 -12.09
N LEU A 2 -23.35 -22.18 -11.75
CA LEU A 2 -23.30 -20.73 -11.88
C LEU A 2 -22.73 -20.38 -13.26
N ARG A 3 -23.37 -19.43 -13.96
CA ARG A 3 -22.82 -18.84 -15.20
C ARG A 3 -22.66 -17.34 -15.05
N ILE A 4 -21.54 -16.80 -15.50
CA ILE A 4 -21.28 -15.36 -15.55
C ILE A 4 -21.06 -14.96 -17.00
N ARG A 5 -21.86 -14.01 -17.45
CA ARG A 5 -21.87 -13.54 -18.84
C ARG A 5 -21.60 -12.04 -18.90
N MET A 6 -20.96 -11.58 -19.95
CA MET A 6 -20.98 -10.15 -20.28
C MET A 6 -22.40 -9.74 -20.70
N VAL A 7 -22.72 -8.45 -20.65
CA VAL A 7 -23.99 -7.91 -21.19
C VAL A 7 -24.17 -8.22 -22.67
N SER A 8 -23.07 -8.41 -23.41
CA SER A 8 -23.08 -8.88 -24.81
C SER A 8 -23.61 -10.31 -24.99
N GLY A 9 -23.81 -11.07 -23.91
CA GLY A 9 -24.22 -12.47 -23.93
C GLY A 9 -23.06 -13.48 -23.95
N THR A 10 -21.81 -13.02 -23.99
CA THR A 10 -20.61 -13.88 -23.98
C THR A 10 -20.43 -14.55 -22.61
N ASP A 11 -20.34 -15.88 -22.59
CA ASP A 11 -20.00 -16.66 -21.39
C ASP A 11 -18.53 -16.43 -21.00
N ILE A 12 -18.29 -15.98 -19.77
CA ILE A 12 -16.94 -15.74 -19.20
C ILE A 12 -16.53 -16.91 -18.32
N VAL A 13 -17.44 -17.30 -17.42
CA VAL A 13 -17.18 -18.30 -16.38
C VAL A 13 -18.40 -19.19 -16.22
N ALA A 14 -18.14 -20.48 -16.05
CA ALA A 14 -19.12 -21.53 -15.85
C ALA A 14 -18.60 -22.43 -14.72
N LEU A 15 -19.19 -22.35 -13.54
CA LEU A 15 -18.75 -23.09 -12.34
C LEU A 15 -19.82 -24.08 -11.88
N SER A 16 -19.40 -25.29 -11.56
CA SER A 16 -20.18 -26.30 -10.84
C SER A 16 -20.35 -25.93 -9.36
N GLU A 17 -21.17 -26.67 -8.60
CA GLU A 17 -21.30 -26.45 -7.16
C GLU A 17 -19.99 -26.77 -6.42
N ASP A 18 -19.29 -27.84 -6.84
CA ASP A 18 -18.05 -28.29 -6.23
C ASP A 18 -16.93 -27.23 -6.40
N GLU A 19 -16.77 -26.70 -7.62
CA GLU A 19 -15.82 -25.61 -7.89
C GLU A 19 -16.20 -24.31 -7.15
N LEU A 20 -17.49 -24.08 -6.93
CA LEU A 20 -17.94 -22.94 -6.14
C LEU A 20 -17.49 -23.11 -4.68
N ALA A 21 -17.70 -24.29 -4.09
CA ALA A 21 -17.29 -24.60 -2.73
C ALA A 21 -15.76 -24.46 -2.53
N ASP A 22 -14.95 -24.88 -3.49
CA ASP A 22 -13.49 -24.74 -3.45
C ASP A 22 -13.01 -23.29 -3.48
N LEU A 23 -13.79 -22.37 -4.07
CA LEU A 23 -13.50 -20.93 -4.07
C LEU A 23 -13.83 -20.25 -2.74
N PHE A 24 -14.45 -20.96 -1.79
CA PHE A 24 -14.93 -20.40 -0.52
C PHE A 24 -14.32 -21.10 0.69
N THR A 25 -13.39 -20.42 1.36
CA THR A 25 -13.06 -20.74 2.76
C THR A 25 -14.05 -20.01 3.68
N GLU A 26 -14.62 -20.73 4.65
CA GLU A 26 -15.83 -20.49 5.49
C GLU A 26 -16.13 -19.07 6.06
N GLN A 27 -15.36 -18.04 5.75
CA GLN A 27 -15.50 -16.67 6.28
C GLN A 27 -15.69 -15.59 5.21
N ASP A 28 -15.50 -15.88 3.93
CA ASP A 28 -15.66 -14.89 2.87
C ASP A 28 -17.07 -14.88 2.27
N GLN A 29 -17.62 -13.67 2.12
CA GLN A 29 -18.91 -13.47 1.46
C GLN A 29 -18.81 -13.93 -0.01
N VAL A 30 -19.76 -14.78 -0.42
CA VAL A 30 -19.75 -15.52 -1.70
C VAL A 30 -19.45 -14.63 -2.91
N VAL A 31 -20.10 -13.47 -2.98
CA VAL A 31 -19.94 -12.52 -4.10
C VAL A 31 -18.54 -11.89 -4.11
N ARG A 32 -17.95 -11.61 -2.95
CA ARG A 32 -16.58 -11.08 -2.86
C ARG A 32 -15.56 -12.11 -3.37
N GLY A 33 -15.68 -13.37 -2.95
CA GLY A 33 -14.82 -14.47 -3.43
C GLY A 33 -14.92 -14.64 -4.95
N LEU A 34 -16.14 -14.60 -5.48
CA LEU A 34 -16.39 -14.68 -6.91
C LEU A 34 -15.73 -13.52 -7.70
N LYS A 35 -15.83 -12.29 -7.19
CA LYS A 35 -15.17 -11.13 -7.81
C LYS A 35 -13.64 -11.23 -7.78
N ARG A 36 -13.05 -11.82 -6.73
CA ARG A 36 -11.60 -12.10 -6.70
C ARG A 36 -11.20 -13.15 -7.73
N HIS A 37 -12.01 -14.21 -7.89
CA HIS A 37 -11.79 -15.19 -8.94
C HIS A 37 -11.84 -14.54 -10.33
N LEU A 38 -12.85 -13.72 -10.59
CA LEU A 38 -12.96 -12.93 -11.83
C LEU A 38 -11.80 -11.94 -12.00
N GLN A 39 -11.28 -11.36 -10.91
CA GLN A 39 -10.12 -10.48 -10.95
C GLN A 39 -8.88 -11.22 -11.46
N SER A 40 -8.67 -12.47 -11.02
CA SER A 40 -7.56 -13.30 -11.50
C SER A 40 -7.68 -13.65 -12.98
N LEU A 41 -8.91 -13.82 -13.49
CA LEU A 41 -9.17 -14.17 -14.88
C LEU A 41 -9.13 -12.96 -15.83
N LEU A 42 -9.68 -11.82 -15.40
CA LEU A 42 -9.86 -10.63 -16.23
C LEU A 42 -8.76 -9.59 -16.05
N GLY A 43 -7.92 -9.72 -15.02
CA GLY A 43 -6.90 -8.73 -14.67
C GLY A 43 -7.48 -7.37 -14.28
N LEU A 44 -8.72 -7.34 -13.78
CA LEU A 44 -9.44 -6.13 -13.37
C LEU A 44 -9.79 -6.20 -11.89
N PRO A 45 -9.67 -5.10 -11.14
CA PRO A 45 -9.91 -5.10 -9.70
C PRO A 45 -11.37 -5.45 -9.38
N ARG A 46 -11.60 -6.16 -8.27
CA ARG A 46 -12.97 -6.54 -7.83
C ARG A 46 -13.95 -5.37 -7.78
N PHE A 47 -13.44 -4.18 -7.47
CA PHE A 47 -14.21 -2.94 -7.37
C PHE A 47 -14.75 -2.42 -8.71
N ARG A 48 -14.15 -2.83 -9.83
CA ARG A 48 -14.64 -2.52 -11.19
C ARG A 48 -15.64 -3.54 -11.71
N GLN A 49 -15.96 -4.57 -10.93
CA GLN A 49 -16.83 -5.66 -11.33
C GLN A 49 -18.21 -5.49 -10.71
N ARG A 50 -19.22 -5.20 -11.53
CA ARG A 50 -20.61 -5.17 -11.11
C ARG A 50 -21.30 -6.45 -11.57
N LEU A 51 -21.74 -7.25 -10.61
CA LEU A 51 -22.53 -8.45 -10.87
C LEU A 51 -24.01 -8.11 -10.74
N LEU A 52 -24.79 -8.50 -11.74
CA LEU A 52 -26.22 -8.32 -11.76
C LEU A 52 -26.92 -9.67 -11.82
N HIS A 53 -27.96 -9.83 -11.03
CA HIS A 53 -28.90 -10.94 -11.11
C HIS A 53 -30.27 -10.38 -11.48
N GLU A 54 -30.83 -10.83 -12.60
CA GLU A 54 -32.14 -10.35 -13.11
C GLU A 54 -32.24 -8.80 -13.19
N GLY A 55 -31.13 -8.15 -13.55
CA GLY A 55 -31.03 -6.69 -13.63
C GLY A 55 -30.80 -5.96 -12.30
N SER A 56 -30.80 -6.67 -11.18
CA SER A 56 -30.51 -6.11 -9.84
C SER A 56 -29.03 -6.26 -9.48
N ILE A 57 -28.43 -5.22 -8.92
CA ILE A 57 -27.03 -5.23 -8.47
C ILE A 57 -26.86 -6.15 -7.26
N LEU A 58 -25.95 -7.12 -7.36
CA LEU A 58 -25.53 -7.94 -6.23
C LEU A 58 -24.52 -7.18 -5.37
N ARG A 59 -24.80 -7.14 -4.07
CA ARG A 59 -23.88 -6.66 -3.04
C ARG A 59 -22.85 -7.72 -2.71
N ASP A 60 -21.70 -7.30 -2.18
CA ASP A 60 -20.59 -8.21 -1.83
C ASP A 60 -20.99 -9.22 -0.74
N ASP A 61 -21.99 -8.89 0.09
CA ASP A 61 -22.52 -9.70 1.18
C ASP A 61 -23.71 -10.61 0.78
N ALA A 62 -24.15 -10.55 -0.47
CA ALA A 62 -25.28 -11.35 -0.93
C ALA A 62 -24.95 -12.84 -1.01
N GLY A 63 -25.87 -13.69 -0.56
CA GLY A 63 -25.82 -15.13 -0.82
C GLY A 63 -26.20 -15.44 -2.27
N LEU A 64 -25.55 -16.45 -2.85
CA LEU A 64 -25.91 -16.97 -4.17
C LEU A 64 -26.49 -18.38 -4.03
N TYR A 65 -27.60 -18.65 -4.70
CA TYR A 65 -28.22 -19.98 -4.78
C TYR A 65 -28.22 -20.42 -6.25
N VAL A 66 -27.63 -21.57 -6.55
CA VAL A 66 -27.52 -22.10 -7.92
C VAL A 66 -28.67 -23.07 -8.26
N PRO A 67 -29.06 -23.23 -9.53
CA PRO A 67 -28.50 -22.61 -10.74
C PRO A 67 -28.79 -21.12 -10.84
N LEU A 68 -27.77 -20.35 -11.26
CA LEU A 68 -27.83 -18.89 -11.30
C LEU A 68 -27.09 -18.37 -12.53
N CYS A 69 -27.65 -17.37 -13.19
CA CYS A 69 -26.98 -16.68 -14.30
C CYS A 69 -26.77 -15.21 -13.91
N LEU A 70 -25.52 -14.80 -13.86
CA LEU A 70 -25.13 -13.43 -13.53
C LEU A 70 -24.64 -12.69 -14.78
N GLN A 71 -24.91 -11.39 -14.82
CA GLN A 71 -24.33 -10.49 -15.79
C GLN A 71 -23.18 -9.71 -15.15
N LEU A 72 -22.02 -9.68 -15.80
CA LEU A 72 -20.89 -8.84 -15.43
C LEU A 72 -20.92 -7.55 -16.24
N VAL A 73 -20.91 -6.43 -15.55
CA VAL A 73 -20.68 -5.09 -16.09
C VAL A 73 -19.36 -4.57 -15.54
N LEU A 74 -18.46 -4.19 -16.44
CA LEU A 74 -17.18 -3.59 -16.09
C LEU A 74 -17.34 -2.06 -16.03
N LEU A 75 -16.91 -1.48 -14.91
CA LEU A 75 -17.02 -0.04 -14.69
C LEU A 75 -15.74 0.67 -15.15
N ASN A 76 -15.93 1.75 -15.92
CA ASN A 76 -14.89 2.73 -16.20
C ASN A 76 -14.87 3.80 -15.09
N PHE A 77 -13.72 4.41 -14.85
CA PHE A 77 -13.64 5.52 -13.92
C PHE A 77 -14.41 6.74 -14.42
N CYS A 78 -15.07 7.42 -13.49
CA CYS A 78 -15.78 8.66 -13.68
C CYS A 78 -15.16 9.73 -12.78
N ILE A 79 -15.26 10.98 -13.22
CA ILE A 79 -14.87 12.13 -12.40
C ILE A 79 -15.97 12.29 -11.35
N PRO A 80 -15.68 12.14 -10.04
CA PRO A 80 -16.70 12.29 -9.02
C PRO A 80 -17.12 13.76 -8.90
N GLU A 81 -18.38 13.98 -8.56
CA GLU A 81 -18.87 15.32 -8.23
C GLU A 81 -18.19 15.86 -6.97
N ALA A 82 -18.06 17.19 -6.86
CA ALA A 82 -17.37 17.83 -5.74
C ALA A 82 -17.86 17.41 -4.33
N PRO A 83 -19.18 17.20 -4.07
CA PRO A 83 -19.65 16.75 -2.77
C PRO A 83 -19.21 15.31 -2.44
N LEU A 84 -19.27 14.42 -3.44
CA LEU A 84 -18.85 13.03 -3.31
C LEU A 84 -17.35 12.94 -3.04
N LEU A 85 -16.56 13.75 -3.76
CA LEU A 85 -15.13 13.87 -3.51
C LEU A 85 -14.86 14.34 -2.08
N ALA A 86 -15.53 15.38 -1.59
CA ALA A 86 -15.34 15.87 -0.22
C ALA A 86 -15.72 14.84 0.86
N GLU A 87 -16.71 13.99 0.60
CA GLU A 87 -17.06 12.90 1.52
C GLU A 87 -16.05 11.75 1.48
N PHE A 88 -15.56 11.40 0.29
CA PHE A 88 -14.45 10.45 0.13
C PHE A 88 -13.18 10.96 0.82
N THR A 89 -12.84 12.24 0.64
CA THR A 89 -11.73 12.92 1.32
C THR A 89 -11.79 12.69 2.82
N ARG A 90 -12.94 13.04 3.41
CA ARG A 90 -13.18 12.91 4.85
C ARG A 90 -13.14 11.47 5.32
N ALA A 91 -13.65 10.53 4.53
CA ALA A 91 -13.63 9.11 4.85
C ALA A 91 -12.20 8.57 4.94
N VAL A 92 -11.32 8.95 4.00
CA VAL A 92 -9.91 8.54 4.02
C VAL A 92 -9.16 9.21 5.17
N GLU A 93 -9.34 10.52 5.38
CA GLU A 93 -8.66 11.26 6.47
C GLU A 93 -9.09 10.79 7.87
N ALA A 94 -10.36 10.40 8.04
CA ALA A 94 -10.89 9.87 9.29
C ALA A 94 -10.63 8.36 9.48
N ASP A 95 -9.94 7.71 8.54
CA ASP A 95 -9.74 6.26 8.49
C ASP A 95 -11.05 5.44 8.62
N ASN A 96 -12.12 5.93 7.98
CA ASN A 96 -13.41 5.26 7.95
C ASN A 96 -13.39 4.15 6.89
N VAL A 97 -12.80 3.00 7.25
CA VAL A 97 -12.61 1.83 6.36
C VAL A 97 -13.89 1.41 5.63
N PRO A 98 -15.07 1.27 6.29
CA PRO A 98 -16.30 0.91 5.58
C PRO A 98 -16.74 1.95 4.54
N ALA A 99 -16.59 3.24 4.85
CA ALA A 99 -16.91 4.30 3.89
C ALA A 99 -15.95 4.29 2.71
N VAL A 100 -14.64 4.14 2.95
CA VAL A 100 -13.63 4.01 1.88
C VAL A 100 -13.95 2.82 0.97
N GLU A 101 -14.30 1.65 1.52
CA GLU A 101 -14.69 0.49 0.72
C GLU A 101 -15.92 0.78 -0.14
N LEU A 102 -16.94 1.43 0.41
CA LEU A 102 -18.14 1.84 -0.33
C LEU A 102 -17.79 2.78 -1.49
N PHE A 103 -16.91 3.76 -1.27
CA PHE A 103 -16.47 4.68 -2.32
C PHE A 103 -15.68 3.97 -3.41
N LEU A 104 -14.80 3.03 -3.06
CA LEU A 104 -14.06 2.24 -4.03
C LEU A 104 -14.99 1.33 -4.87
N GLN A 105 -16.16 0.94 -4.35
CA GLN A 105 -17.18 0.23 -5.14
C GLN A 105 -17.90 1.13 -6.17
N LEU A 106 -17.74 2.45 -6.09
CA LEU A 106 -18.19 3.38 -7.12
C LEU A 106 -17.15 3.45 -8.25
N PRO A 107 -17.47 4.02 -9.42
CA PRO A 107 -16.52 4.17 -10.52
C PRO A 107 -15.49 5.29 -10.23
N VAL A 108 -14.90 5.33 -9.05
CA VAL A 108 -13.91 6.33 -8.64
C VAL A 108 -12.51 5.80 -8.91
N ASP A 109 -11.64 6.66 -9.43
CA ASP A 109 -10.22 6.34 -9.57
C ASP A 109 -9.56 6.20 -8.18
N PRO A 110 -8.97 5.05 -7.82
CA PRO A 110 -8.30 4.86 -6.54
C PRO A 110 -7.07 5.76 -6.35
N ASN A 111 -6.52 6.33 -7.43
CA ASN A 111 -5.41 7.28 -7.39
C ASN A 111 -5.86 8.75 -7.26
N LEU A 112 -7.17 8.98 -7.11
CA LEU A 112 -7.71 10.32 -6.94
C LEU A 112 -7.09 11.03 -5.73
N LEU A 113 -6.77 12.31 -5.91
CA LEU A 113 -6.16 13.13 -4.87
C LEU A 113 -7.22 13.55 -3.85
N VAL A 114 -7.05 13.10 -2.61
CA VAL A 114 -7.97 13.26 -1.48
C VAL A 114 -8.07 14.73 -1.06
N ASP A 115 -6.94 15.43 -0.95
CA ASP A 115 -6.84 16.84 -0.57
C ASP A 115 -6.25 17.72 -1.69
N ARG A 116 -6.36 17.26 -2.94
CA ARG A 116 -5.68 17.80 -4.14
C ARG A 116 -4.15 17.70 -4.11
N SER A 117 -3.57 17.06 -3.09
CA SER A 117 -2.12 16.84 -2.99
C SER A 117 -1.75 15.37 -2.98
N ARG A 118 -2.49 14.54 -2.24
CA ARG A 118 -2.10 13.15 -1.95
C ARG A 118 -3.12 12.13 -2.46
N PRO A 119 -2.67 11.05 -3.12
CA PRO A 119 -3.51 9.88 -3.37
C PRO A 119 -3.97 9.25 -2.05
N GLY A 120 -5.12 8.58 -2.05
CA GLY A 120 -5.65 7.95 -0.83
C GLY A 120 -4.73 6.89 -0.22
N LEU A 121 -4.01 6.14 -1.06
CA LEU A 121 -2.98 5.20 -0.60
C LEU A 121 -1.86 5.91 0.19
N SER A 122 -1.43 7.09 -0.24
CA SER A 122 -0.40 7.89 0.47
C SER A 122 -0.90 8.40 1.82
N VAL A 123 -2.16 8.83 1.91
CA VAL A 123 -2.79 9.24 3.17
C VAL A 123 -2.86 8.05 4.15
N ALA A 124 -3.34 6.89 3.69
CA ALA A 124 -3.39 5.67 4.50
C ALA A 124 -2.01 5.19 4.95
N ALA A 125 -1.00 5.32 4.09
CA ALA A 125 0.38 4.99 4.40
C ALA A 125 0.97 5.92 5.47
N GLY A 126 0.76 7.22 5.34
CA GLY A 126 1.24 8.23 6.30
C GLY A 126 0.51 8.22 7.65
N SER A 127 -0.71 7.68 7.73
CA SER A 127 -1.45 7.50 8.99
C SER A 127 -1.28 6.11 9.62
N GLY A 128 -0.66 5.17 8.90
CA GLY A 128 -0.47 3.80 9.36
C GLY A 128 -1.70 2.91 9.25
N SER A 129 -2.71 3.31 8.46
CA SER A 129 -3.90 2.49 8.27
C SER A 129 -3.66 1.35 7.29
N LEU A 130 -3.29 0.19 7.85
CA LEU A 130 -3.07 -1.04 7.09
C LEU A 130 -4.32 -1.50 6.33
N ARG A 131 -5.50 -1.37 6.94
CA ARG A 131 -6.77 -1.81 6.33
C ARG A 131 -7.14 -0.95 5.13
N THR A 132 -7.04 0.37 5.28
CA THR A 132 -7.31 1.31 4.19
C THR A 132 -6.28 1.16 3.06
N ALA A 133 -5.00 0.98 3.38
CA ALA A 133 -3.97 0.71 2.37
C ALA A 133 -4.26 -0.57 1.57
N LYS A 134 -4.68 -1.66 2.23
CA LYS A 134 -5.11 -2.89 1.55
C LYS A 134 -6.27 -2.66 0.58
N LEU A 135 -7.29 -1.90 0.99
CA LEU A 135 -8.42 -1.58 0.11
C LEU A 135 -7.99 -0.84 -1.16
N PHE A 136 -7.10 0.15 -1.03
CA PHE A 136 -6.57 0.87 -2.19
C PHE A 136 -5.77 -0.04 -3.13
N LEU A 137 -4.93 -0.93 -2.59
CA LEU A 137 -4.16 -1.88 -3.40
C LEU A 137 -5.05 -2.92 -4.07
N GLU A 138 -6.09 -3.43 -3.39
CA GLU A 138 -7.12 -4.28 -3.99
C GLU A 138 -7.92 -3.57 -5.09
N ALA A 139 -8.04 -2.24 -5.02
CA ALA A 139 -8.61 -1.39 -6.05
C ALA A 139 -7.64 -1.07 -7.20
N PHE A 140 -6.42 -1.60 -7.16
CA PHE A 140 -5.33 -1.33 -8.10
C PHE A 140 -4.90 0.16 -8.09
N ALA A 141 -4.85 0.77 -6.90
CA ALA A 141 -4.07 1.99 -6.73
C ALA A 141 -2.61 1.76 -7.19
N GLU A 142 -2.04 2.74 -7.86
CA GLU A 142 -0.64 2.73 -8.27
C GLU A 142 0.23 2.80 -7.01
N VAL A 143 1.01 1.73 -6.75
CA VAL A 143 1.77 1.57 -5.50
C VAL A 143 2.79 2.69 -5.28
N ASP A 144 3.37 3.22 -6.37
CA ASP A 144 4.34 4.32 -6.36
C ASP A 144 3.73 5.65 -6.82
N ARG A 145 2.39 5.79 -6.77
CA ARG A 145 1.74 7.05 -7.12
C ARG A 145 2.20 8.16 -6.19
N THR A 146 2.96 9.10 -6.73
CA THR A 146 3.47 10.21 -5.95
C THR A 146 2.39 11.24 -5.64
N ASP A 147 2.52 11.88 -4.49
CA ASP A 147 1.82 13.13 -4.20
C ASP A 147 2.39 14.30 -5.04
N THR A 148 1.84 15.50 -4.85
CA THR A 148 2.30 16.70 -5.58
C THR A 148 3.73 17.15 -5.24
N ASN A 149 4.33 16.62 -4.17
CA ASN A 149 5.72 16.86 -3.78
C ASN A 149 6.66 15.74 -4.28
N GLY A 150 6.13 14.75 -4.98
CA GLY A 150 6.89 13.60 -5.44
C GLY A 150 7.07 12.50 -4.38
N ALA A 151 6.41 12.60 -3.22
CA ALA A 151 6.53 11.60 -2.16
C ALA A 151 5.69 10.37 -2.50
N THR A 152 6.29 9.18 -2.45
CA THR A 152 5.58 7.90 -2.66
C THR A 152 4.80 7.50 -1.39
N PRO A 153 3.81 6.60 -1.51
CA PRO A 153 3.16 6.03 -0.33
C PRO A 153 4.15 5.35 0.62
N LEU A 154 5.18 4.68 0.10
CA LEU A 154 6.21 4.07 0.92
C LEU A 154 6.99 5.13 1.71
N GLU A 155 7.32 6.26 1.10
CA GLU A 155 7.97 7.36 1.80
C GLU A 155 7.08 7.91 2.93
N ALA A 156 5.78 8.07 2.68
CA ALA A 156 4.82 8.52 3.69
C ALA A 156 4.77 7.56 4.90
N ALA A 157 4.72 6.24 4.66
CA ALA A 157 4.81 5.22 5.71
C ALA A 157 6.14 5.28 6.47
N CYS A 158 7.26 5.46 5.75
CA CYS A 158 8.59 5.54 6.34
C CYS A 158 8.77 6.78 7.21
N ARG A 159 8.22 7.93 6.80
CA ARG A 159 8.19 9.17 7.61
C ARG A 159 7.32 9.01 8.86
N GLY A 160 6.17 8.35 8.73
CA GLY A 160 5.25 8.05 9.83
C GLY A 160 5.76 6.99 10.81
N GLY A 161 6.64 6.10 10.38
CA GLY A 161 7.14 4.99 11.19
C GLY A 161 6.29 3.72 11.12
N HIS A 162 5.46 3.56 10.09
CA HIS A 162 4.45 2.51 10.00
C HIS A 162 4.98 1.26 9.29
N VAL A 163 5.65 0.39 10.03
CA VAL A 163 6.35 -0.80 9.49
C VAL A 163 5.40 -1.75 8.76
N ASP A 164 4.22 -2.01 9.30
CA ASP A 164 3.25 -2.94 8.71
C ASP A 164 2.77 -2.46 7.33
N VAL A 165 2.57 -1.14 7.18
CA VAL A 165 2.17 -0.57 5.90
C VAL A 165 3.34 -0.50 4.93
N ALA A 166 4.55 -0.15 5.41
CA ALA A 166 5.75 -0.19 4.59
C ALA A 166 6.03 -1.61 4.04
N ARG A 167 5.85 -2.63 4.88
CA ARG A 167 5.93 -4.05 4.48
C ARG A 167 4.91 -4.38 3.40
N LEU A 168 3.63 -4.04 3.62
CA LEU A 168 2.58 -4.26 2.63
C LEU A 168 2.90 -3.60 1.28
N LEU A 169 3.41 -2.37 1.29
CA LEU A 169 3.76 -1.63 0.07
C LEU A 169 4.92 -2.29 -0.69
N VAL A 170 5.99 -2.68 0.02
CA VAL A 170 7.13 -3.40 -0.59
C VAL A 170 6.70 -4.76 -1.15
N GLU A 171 5.87 -5.51 -0.41
CA GLU A 171 5.29 -6.78 -0.89
C GLU A 171 4.39 -6.57 -2.12
N SER A 172 3.78 -5.38 -2.24
CA SER A 172 2.98 -4.98 -3.40
C SER A 172 3.80 -4.36 -4.54
N GLY A 173 5.13 -4.41 -4.45
CA GLY A 173 6.04 -3.99 -5.52
C GLY A 173 6.48 -2.53 -5.50
N ALA A 174 6.31 -1.81 -4.38
CA ALA A 174 6.82 -0.44 -4.24
C ALA A 174 8.34 -0.38 -4.46
N ASP A 175 8.81 0.65 -5.16
CA ASP A 175 10.23 0.94 -5.26
C ASP A 175 10.77 1.50 -3.93
N LYS A 176 11.47 0.63 -3.20
CA LYS A 176 12.12 0.95 -1.91
C LYS A 176 13.18 2.05 -1.99
N ASP A 177 13.68 2.36 -3.19
CA ASP A 177 14.71 3.37 -3.45
C ASP A 177 14.19 4.58 -4.22
N ALA A 178 12.87 4.69 -4.41
CA ALA A 178 12.23 5.82 -5.07
C ALA A 178 12.63 7.13 -4.41
N ALA A 179 13.08 8.10 -5.20
CA ALA A 179 13.48 9.40 -4.69
C ALA A 179 12.41 10.45 -5.03
N GLN A 180 11.99 11.23 -4.02
CA GLN A 180 11.07 12.34 -4.24
C GLN A 180 11.76 13.55 -4.90
N ILE A 181 10.99 14.62 -5.14
CA ILE A 181 11.53 15.90 -5.59
C ILE A 181 12.52 16.40 -4.53
N GLY A 182 13.81 16.46 -4.89
CA GLY A 182 14.91 16.79 -3.97
C GLY A 182 15.82 15.61 -3.60
N GLY A 183 15.58 14.41 -4.14
CA GLY A 183 16.51 13.28 -4.06
C GLY A 183 16.43 12.45 -2.78
N ALA A 184 15.56 12.83 -1.83
CA ALA A 184 15.34 12.07 -0.61
C ALA A 184 14.62 10.75 -0.90
N THR A 185 15.13 9.65 -0.32
CA THR A 185 14.57 8.29 -0.44
C THR A 185 13.82 7.90 0.84
N PRO A 186 13.02 6.80 0.83
CA PRO A 186 12.40 6.27 2.05
C PRO A 186 13.37 6.10 3.22
N MET A 187 14.61 5.66 2.95
CA MET A 187 15.67 5.54 3.96
C MET A 187 16.06 6.91 4.56
N HIS A 188 16.19 7.96 3.74
CA HIS A 188 16.46 9.32 4.24
C HIS A 188 15.34 9.80 5.16
N SER A 189 14.09 9.62 4.74
CA SER A 189 12.92 10.03 5.53
C SER A 189 12.82 9.24 6.84
N ALA A 190 13.12 7.94 6.83
CA ALA A 190 13.16 7.13 8.05
C ALA A 190 14.25 7.60 9.04
N CYS A 191 15.48 7.85 8.56
CA CYS A 191 16.59 8.33 9.39
C CYS A 191 16.30 9.72 9.97
N ARG A 192 15.88 10.68 9.14
CA ARG A 192 15.60 12.06 9.55
C ARG A 192 14.47 12.16 10.58
N ASN A 193 13.53 11.23 10.56
CA ASN A 193 12.40 11.18 11.50
C ASN A 193 12.61 10.18 12.65
N ASN A 194 13.83 9.65 12.82
CA ASN A 194 14.17 8.69 13.89
C ASN A 194 13.28 7.44 13.91
N ARG A 195 12.94 6.89 12.73
CA ARG A 195 12.08 5.70 12.58
C ARG A 195 12.91 4.43 12.53
N ILE A 196 13.51 4.11 13.67
CA ILE A 196 14.44 2.99 13.89
C ILE A 196 13.94 1.66 13.30
N GLU A 197 12.70 1.27 13.57
CA GLU A 197 12.15 0.00 13.07
C GLU A 197 11.92 0.01 11.55
N ILE A 198 11.61 1.16 10.95
CA ILE A 198 11.58 1.31 9.48
C ILE A 198 12.98 1.17 8.89
N VAL A 199 14.00 1.77 9.51
CA VAL A 199 15.38 1.65 9.03
C VAL A 199 15.83 0.19 9.06
N ARG A 200 15.53 -0.54 10.15
CA ARG A 200 15.79 -1.99 10.22
C ARG A 200 15.07 -2.73 9.09
N PHE A 201 13.78 -2.50 8.92
CA PHE A 201 12.99 -3.11 7.85
C PHE A 201 13.56 -2.81 6.44
N LEU A 202 13.92 -1.55 6.15
CA LEU A 202 14.47 -1.15 4.86
C LEU A 202 15.84 -1.81 4.58
N VAL A 203 16.68 -1.96 5.60
CA VAL A 203 17.94 -2.72 5.49
C VAL A 203 17.67 -4.20 5.25
N GLU A 204 16.70 -4.80 5.95
CA GLU A 204 16.31 -6.20 5.77
C GLU A 204 15.80 -6.49 4.35
N VAL A 205 15.02 -5.58 3.76
CA VAL A 205 14.57 -5.71 2.36
C VAL A 205 15.60 -5.25 1.33
N GLY A 206 16.81 -4.88 1.78
CA GLY A 206 17.94 -4.52 0.92
C GLY A 206 17.74 -3.21 0.15
N ALA A 207 17.15 -2.19 0.79
CA ALA A 207 17.13 -0.84 0.24
C ALA A 207 18.55 -0.24 0.19
N ASN A 208 18.80 0.62 -0.79
CA ASN A 208 20.10 1.21 -1.02
C ASN A 208 20.46 2.22 0.08
N THR A 209 21.37 1.78 0.95
CA THR A 209 21.96 2.60 2.03
C THR A 209 23.00 3.59 1.52
N GLY A 210 23.54 3.42 0.30
CA GLY A 210 24.64 4.22 -0.25
C GLY A 210 24.21 5.52 -0.92
N LYS A 211 22.97 5.61 -1.44
CA LYS A 211 22.37 6.91 -1.80
C LYS A 211 22.04 7.75 -0.58
N ALA A 212 22.02 7.13 0.59
CA ALA A 212 21.75 7.79 1.84
C ALA A 212 23.03 8.48 2.33
N GLU A 213 23.16 9.78 2.07
CA GLU A 213 24.01 10.66 2.92
C GLU A 213 23.49 10.71 4.38
N ALA A 214 22.48 9.89 4.72
CA ALA A 214 21.81 9.71 6.01
C ALA A 214 22.73 9.46 7.21
N LEU A 215 24.00 9.11 7.00
CA LEU A 215 24.98 9.00 8.08
C LEU A 215 25.28 10.37 8.75
N LEU A 216 25.16 11.49 8.02
CA LEU A 216 25.35 12.83 8.59
C LEU A 216 24.15 13.29 9.44
N ASP A 217 22.93 12.91 9.07
CA ASP A 217 21.72 13.22 9.84
C ASP A 217 21.57 12.34 11.11
N LEU A 218 22.15 11.13 11.11
CA LEU A 218 22.17 10.24 12.28
C LEU A 218 23.02 10.82 13.45
N CYS A 219 23.98 11.70 13.15
CA CYS A 219 24.92 12.26 14.14
C CYS A 219 24.30 13.20 15.17
N VAL A 220 23.06 13.66 14.98
CA VAL A 220 22.38 14.52 15.97
C VAL A 220 21.73 13.69 17.10
N LEU A 221 21.61 12.36 16.94
CA LEU A 221 20.87 11.49 17.85
C LEU A 221 21.74 10.44 18.58
N ILE A 222 23.03 10.72 18.84
CA ILE A 222 23.97 9.80 19.54
C ILE A 222 23.64 9.61 21.04
N LEU A 223 22.37 9.59 21.43
CA LEU A 223 21.91 9.41 22.80
C LEU A 223 21.19 8.08 23.05
N GLU A 224 20.89 7.29 22.01
CA GLU A 224 20.22 5.98 22.16
C GLU A 224 21.11 4.82 21.68
N PRO A 225 21.32 3.76 22.50
CA PRO A 225 22.17 2.61 22.14
C PRO A 225 21.68 1.84 20.90
N ASP A 226 20.39 1.91 20.59
CA ASP A 226 19.78 1.32 19.39
C ASP A 226 20.29 1.92 18.06
N ILE A 227 20.66 3.20 18.07
CA ILE A 227 21.14 3.93 16.89
C ILE A 227 22.54 3.49 16.50
N VAL A 228 23.39 3.15 17.48
CA VAL A 228 24.73 2.61 17.24
C VAL A 228 24.65 1.23 16.58
N ARG A 229 23.67 0.41 16.98
CA ARG A 229 23.41 -0.88 16.34
C ARG A 229 22.98 -0.70 14.88
N ILE A 230 22.13 0.27 14.60
CA ILE A 230 21.68 0.58 13.23
C ILE A 230 22.80 1.17 12.39
N ALA A 231 23.58 2.12 12.92
CA ALA A 231 24.75 2.66 12.23
C ALA A 231 25.69 1.51 11.83
N ARG A 232 25.94 0.56 12.75
CA ARG A 232 26.73 -0.64 12.46
C ARG A 232 26.09 -1.52 11.36
N MET A 233 24.77 -1.74 11.39
CA MET A 233 24.06 -2.49 10.33
C MET A 233 24.19 -1.83 8.95
N ILE A 234 23.97 -0.51 8.88
CA ILE A 234 24.09 0.28 7.64
C ILE A 234 25.54 0.23 7.13
N LEU A 235 26.52 0.41 8.00
CA LEU A 235 27.94 0.35 7.65
C LEU A 235 28.39 -1.04 7.19
N GLN A 236 27.82 -2.12 7.75
CA GLN A 236 28.07 -3.49 7.30
C GLN A 236 27.43 -3.77 5.93
N ALA A 237 26.28 -3.15 5.63
CA ALA A 237 25.61 -3.26 4.34
C ALA A 237 26.29 -2.43 3.23
N CYS A 238 26.94 -1.32 3.59
CA CYS A 238 27.74 -0.52 2.66
C CYS A 238 29.09 -1.20 2.38
N HIS A 239 29.36 -1.60 1.13
CA HIS A 239 30.73 -1.98 0.72
C HIS A 239 31.73 -0.84 1.03
N PRO A 240 32.97 -1.15 1.48
CA PRO A 240 33.93 -0.17 1.96
C PRO A 240 34.56 0.62 0.79
N CYS A 241 33.79 1.52 0.19
CA CYS A 241 34.23 2.29 -0.97
C CYS A 241 34.36 3.80 -0.72
N ALA A 242 34.21 4.29 0.51
CA ALA A 242 34.41 5.71 0.81
C ALA A 242 35.14 5.92 2.14
N GLY A 243 36.33 6.53 2.11
CA GLY A 243 37.12 6.89 3.29
C GLY A 243 36.39 7.78 4.31
N TYR A 244 35.25 8.37 3.93
CA TYR A 244 34.36 9.09 4.84
C TYR A 244 33.66 8.19 5.86
N ALA A 245 33.30 6.95 5.48
CA ALA A 245 32.67 5.99 6.41
C ALA A 245 33.63 5.56 7.52
N GLN A 246 34.93 5.43 7.22
CA GLN A 246 35.96 5.09 8.22
C GLN A 246 36.17 6.21 9.26
N ASN A 247 36.16 7.48 8.84
CA ASN A 247 36.31 8.61 9.77
C ASN A 247 35.08 8.78 10.67
N LEU A 248 33.88 8.53 10.14
CA LEU A 248 32.65 8.55 10.93
C LEU A 248 32.56 7.37 11.90
N VAL A 249 32.99 6.18 11.48
CA VAL A 249 33.14 5.00 12.35
C VAL A 249 34.12 5.28 13.47
N HIS A 250 35.28 5.86 13.15
CA HIS A 250 36.26 6.25 14.16
C HIS A 250 35.67 7.28 15.12
N PHE A 251 34.93 8.28 14.64
CA PHE A 251 34.25 9.27 15.48
C PHE A 251 33.16 8.66 16.37
N LEU A 252 32.31 7.78 15.84
CA LEU A 252 31.24 7.11 16.59
C LEU A 252 31.78 6.11 17.61
N ILE A 253 32.88 5.40 17.32
CA ILE A 253 33.55 4.49 18.26
C ILE A 253 34.36 5.25 19.32
N SER A 254 34.89 6.43 18.99
CA SER A 254 35.72 7.25 19.89
C SER A 254 34.92 8.24 20.75
N ALA A 255 33.61 8.35 20.54
CA ALA A 255 32.76 9.25 21.31
C ALA A 255 32.67 8.79 22.79
N PRO A 256 33.03 9.63 23.78
CA PRO A 256 33.13 9.22 25.20
C PRO A 256 31.82 8.80 25.87
N LEU A 257 30.67 8.96 25.21
CA LEU A 257 29.34 8.69 25.77
C LEU A 257 28.92 7.20 25.69
N LEU A 258 29.72 6.34 25.05
CA LEU A 258 29.41 4.91 24.85
C LEU A 258 29.91 3.97 25.96
N HIS A 259 30.61 4.50 26.97
CA HIS A 259 31.17 3.71 28.08
C HIS A 259 30.49 3.97 29.44
N ALA A 260 29.39 4.72 29.49
CA ALA A 260 28.68 5.01 30.74
C ALA A 260 27.35 4.22 30.82
N HIS A 261 27.44 3.07 31.50
CA HIS A 261 26.39 2.25 32.15
C HIS A 261 25.22 1.69 31.32
#